data_AF-A0A353G1F9-F1
#
_entry.id   AF-A0A353G1F9-F1
#
_cell.length_a   1.000
_cell.length_b   1.000
_cell.length_c   1.000
_cell.angle_alpha   90.00
_cell.angle_beta   90.00
_cell.angle_gamma   90.00
#
_symmetry.space_group_name_H-M   'P 1'
#
loop_
_entity.id
_entity.type
_entity.pdbx_description
1 polymer ?
#
loop_
_entity_poly.entity_id
_entity_poly.type
_entity_poly.pdbx_seq_one_letter_code
_entity_poly.pdbx_strand_id
1 'polypeptide(L)'
;AQVAGGVPAMCDGVTQGQPGMELSLFSRDIIAMAAGIGLSHNMFDAAVFLGVCDKIVPGLMIAALTFGHLPSVFIPAGPMTSGLPNDEKNRIRQLYAEGKVGRAELLESESKSYHGPGTCTFYGTA
;
A
#
# COMPACT_ATOMS: atom_id res chain seq x y z
N ALA A 1 -22.72 18.01 -0.12
CA ALA A 1 -21.35 18.47 0.19
C ALA A 1 -20.39 17.29 -0.01
N GLN A 2 -19.13 17.54 -0.38
CA GLN A 2 -18.13 16.48 -0.46
C GLN A 2 -17.41 16.34 0.88
N VAL A 3 -17.21 15.09 1.33
CA VAL A 3 -16.54 14.77 2.59
C VAL A 3 -15.38 13.83 2.31
N ALA A 4 -14.22 14.12 2.88
CA ALA A 4 -13.04 13.26 2.77
C ALA A 4 -12.82 12.53 4.10
N GLY A 5 -12.78 11.19 4.03
CA GLY A 5 -12.37 10.32 5.15
C GLY A 5 -10.97 9.78 4.92
N GLY A 6 -10.22 9.59 6.00
CA GLY A 6 -8.89 8.97 5.97
C GLY A 6 -8.91 7.57 6.61
N VAL A 7 -8.13 6.66 6.07
CA VAL A 7 -7.89 5.33 6.65
C VAL A 7 -6.40 5.17 6.97
N PRO A 8 -6.03 4.53 8.08
CA PRO A 8 -4.63 4.25 8.36
C PRO A 8 -4.13 3.20 7.36
N ALA A 9 -2.99 3.47 6.74
CA ALA A 9 -2.36 2.55 5.80
C ALA A 9 -0.86 2.49 6.07
N MET A 10 -0.26 1.35 5.74
CA MET A 10 1.18 1.14 5.85
C MET A 10 1.80 0.82 4.49
N CYS A 11 3.12 0.97 4.40
CA CYS A 11 3.89 0.61 3.22
C CYS A 11 4.63 -0.70 3.47
N ASP A 12 4.18 -1.78 2.82
CA ASP A 12 4.82 -3.10 2.92
C ASP A 12 6.30 -3.04 2.51
N GLY A 13 6.64 -2.22 1.51
CA GLY A 13 8.01 -2.02 1.06
C GLY A 13 8.95 -1.45 2.13
N VAL A 14 8.44 -0.61 3.04
CA VAL A 14 9.20 0.00 4.14
C VAL A 14 9.30 -0.96 5.33
N THR A 15 8.22 -1.69 5.63
CA THR A 15 8.19 -2.60 6.77
C THR A 15 8.78 -3.97 6.49
N GLN A 16 9.08 -4.29 5.24
CA GLN A 16 9.63 -5.58 4.85
C GLN A 16 10.93 -5.90 5.61
N GLY A 17 10.96 -7.04 6.29
CA GLY A 17 12.10 -7.46 7.12
C GLY A 17 12.19 -6.74 8.47
N GLN A 18 11.19 -5.94 8.84
CA GLN A 18 11.06 -5.32 10.16
C GLN A 18 9.91 -5.96 10.95
N PRO A 19 9.92 -5.88 12.30
CA PRO A 19 8.82 -6.40 13.13
C PRO A 19 7.43 -5.84 12.77
N GLY A 20 7.37 -4.63 12.19
CA GLY A 20 6.11 -4.03 11.74
C GLY A 20 5.41 -4.79 10.60
N MET A 21 6.11 -5.68 9.88
CA MET A 21 5.51 -6.48 8.81
C MET A 21 4.38 -7.39 9.30
N GLU A 22 4.42 -7.78 10.58
CA GLU A 22 3.36 -8.57 11.22
C GLU A 22 2.00 -7.86 11.19
N LEU A 23 1.97 -6.53 11.07
CA LEU A 23 0.76 -5.72 10.97
C LEU A 23 0.22 -5.57 9.55
N SER A 24 0.99 -5.97 8.53
CA SER A 24 0.64 -5.77 7.11
C SER A 24 -0.75 -6.31 6.80
N LEU A 25 -0.99 -7.60 7.01
CA LEU A 25 -2.28 -8.18 6.66
C LEU A 25 -3.42 -7.64 7.53
N PHE A 26 -3.17 -7.39 8.82
CA PHE A 26 -4.17 -6.79 9.71
C PHE A 26 -4.59 -5.38 9.28
N SER A 27 -3.70 -4.63 8.62
CA SER A 27 -4.03 -3.29 8.12
C SER A 27 -5.20 -3.31 7.13
N ARG A 28 -5.40 -4.40 6.37
CA ARG A 28 -6.55 -4.57 5.45
C ARG A 28 -7.88 -4.43 6.20
N ASP A 29 -8.02 -5.14 7.32
CA ASP A 29 -9.28 -5.20 8.06
C ASP A 29 -9.53 -3.89 8.81
N ILE A 30 -8.46 -3.24 9.28
CA ILE A 30 -8.53 -1.90 9.87
C ILE A 30 -8.97 -0.87 8.81
N ILE A 31 -8.45 -0.93 7.58
CA ILE A 31 -8.85 -0.05 6.48
C ILE A 31 -10.34 -0.24 6.16
N ALA A 32 -10.80 -1.49 6.07
CA ALA A 32 -12.20 -1.79 5.83
C ALA A 32 -13.11 -1.22 6.94
N MET A 33 -12.74 -1.42 8.20
CA MET A 33 -13.48 -0.92 9.35
C MET A 33 -13.49 0.61 9.41
N ALA A 34 -12.34 1.26 9.20
CA ALA A 34 -12.22 2.72 9.21
C ALA A 34 -13.04 3.37 8.09
N ALA A 35 -12.99 2.81 6.87
CA ALA A 35 -13.83 3.26 5.76
C ALA A 35 -15.32 3.06 6.06
N GLY A 36 -15.69 1.92 6.67
CA GLY A 36 -17.07 1.67 7.08
C GLY A 36 -17.58 2.64 8.14
N ILE A 37 -16.74 3.03 9.12
CA ILE A 37 -17.08 4.08 10.09
C ILE A 37 -17.35 5.40 9.37
N GLY A 38 -16.50 5.78 8.41
CA GLY A 38 -16.71 7.00 7.61
C GLY A 38 -18.02 7.00 6.82
N LEU A 39 -18.42 5.85 6.27
CA LEU A 39 -19.67 5.69 5.52
C LEU A 39 -20.91 5.51 6.41
N SER A 40 -20.74 5.18 7.70
CA SER A 40 -21.82 4.86 8.63
C SER A 40 -22.81 6.00 8.88
N HIS A 41 -22.44 7.24 8.54
CA HIS A 41 -23.34 8.39 8.62
C HIS A 41 -24.57 8.26 7.72
N ASN A 42 -24.52 7.41 6.68
CA ASN A 42 -25.65 7.11 5.80
C ASN A 42 -26.28 8.36 5.16
N MET A 43 -25.44 9.32 4.79
CA MET A 43 -25.83 10.60 4.18
C MET A 43 -25.22 10.78 2.78
N PHE A 44 -24.61 9.73 2.22
CA PHE A 44 -23.85 9.80 0.99
C PHE A 44 -24.62 9.18 -0.17
N ASP A 45 -24.57 9.82 -1.34
CA ASP A 45 -25.19 9.30 -2.56
C ASP A 45 -24.24 8.44 -3.40
N ALA A 46 -22.93 8.53 -3.14
CA ALA A 46 -21.87 7.78 -3.82
C ALA A 46 -20.58 7.80 -2.99
N ALA A 47 -19.66 6.88 -3.29
CA ALA A 47 -18.34 6.80 -2.68
C ALA A 47 -17.22 6.73 -3.73
N VAL A 48 -16.10 7.41 -3.46
CA VAL A 48 -14.87 7.35 -4.25
C VAL A 48 -13.75 6.81 -3.36
N PHE A 49 -13.13 5.72 -3.79
CA PHE A 49 -12.08 5.03 -3.07
C PHE A 49 -10.72 5.34 -3.70
N LEU A 50 -9.91 6.11 -2.96
CA LEU A 50 -8.56 6.51 -3.34
C LEU A 50 -7.56 5.57 -2.66
N GLY A 51 -7.12 4.54 -3.38
CA GLY A 51 -6.21 3.54 -2.81
C GLY A 51 -5.56 2.71 -3.89
N VAL A 52 -4.29 2.35 -3.67
CA VAL A 52 -3.49 1.62 -4.66
C VAL A 52 -2.47 0.64 -4.04
N CYS A 53 -2.03 0.84 -2.80
CA CYS A 53 -1.04 -0.06 -2.18
C CYS A 53 -1.67 -1.40 -1.76
N ASP A 54 -0.82 -2.42 -1.57
CA ASP A 54 -1.14 -3.85 -1.41
C ASP A 54 -2.42 -4.12 -0.59
N LYS A 55 -2.44 -3.68 0.67
CA LYS A 55 -3.56 -3.95 1.60
C LYS A 55 -4.66 -2.89 1.56
N ILE A 56 -4.40 -1.77 0.91
CA ILE A 56 -5.35 -0.64 0.82
C ILE A 56 -6.50 -1.01 -0.11
N VAL A 57 -6.20 -1.45 -1.33
CA VAL A 57 -7.22 -1.80 -2.34
C VAL A 57 -8.22 -2.83 -1.81
N PRO A 58 -7.80 -4.01 -1.28
CA PRO A 58 -8.74 -4.98 -0.75
C PRO A 58 -9.48 -4.49 0.50
N GLY A 59 -8.85 -3.69 1.37
CA GLY A 59 -9.53 -3.12 2.54
C GLY A 59 -10.66 -2.17 2.14
N LEU A 60 -10.39 -1.27 1.19
CA LEU A 60 -11.40 -0.37 0.63
C LEU A 60 -12.49 -1.13 -0.14
N MET A 61 -12.13 -2.21 -0.84
CA MET A 61 -13.08 -3.09 -1.53
C MET A 61 -14.06 -3.77 -0.58
N ILE A 62 -13.58 -4.28 0.55
CA ILE A 62 -14.45 -4.87 1.59
C ILE A 62 -15.47 -3.82 2.09
N ALA A 63 -15.03 -2.58 2.32
CA ALA A 63 -15.93 -1.50 2.72
C ALA A 63 -16.94 -1.17 1.61
N ALA A 64 -16.50 -1.01 0.37
CA ALA A 64 -17.38 -0.75 -0.78
C ALA A 64 -18.48 -1.80 -0.93
N LEU A 65 -18.12 -3.08 -0.84
CA LEU A 65 -19.08 -4.19 -0.94
C LEU A 65 -20.05 -4.24 0.26
N THR A 66 -19.56 -3.90 1.46
CA THR A 66 -20.41 -3.77 2.65
C THR A 66 -21.47 -2.67 2.47
N PHE A 67 -21.11 -1.57 1.81
CA PHE A 67 -22.01 -0.48 1.43
C PHE A 67 -22.45 -0.59 -0.03
N GLY A 68 -22.64 -1.81 -0.56
CA GLY A 68 -22.85 -2.06 -2.00
C GLY A 68 -24.12 -1.46 -2.61
N HIS A 69 -24.97 -0.82 -1.79
CA HIS A 69 -26.09 0.01 -2.26
C HIS A 69 -25.64 1.40 -2.74
N LEU A 70 -24.42 1.83 -2.40
CA LEU A 70 -23.83 3.08 -2.86
C LEU A 70 -23.04 2.87 -4.17
N PRO A 71 -23.32 3.66 -5.21
CA PRO A 71 -22.45 3.77 -6.37
C PRO A 71 -21.00 4.05 -5.92
N SER A 72 -20.07 3.21 -6.36
CA SER A 72 -18.69 3.21 -5.89
C SER A 72 -17.70 3.22 -7.05
N VAL A 73 -16.69 4.08 -6.97
CA VAL A 73 -15.60 4.18 -7.97
C VAL A 73 -14.25 4.08 -7.29
N PHE A 74 -13.34 3.28 -7.87
CA PHE A 74 -11.95 3.17 -7.43
C PHE A 74 -11.04 3.99 -8.34
N ILE A 75 -10.17 4.80 -7.75
CA ILE A 75 -9.21 5.62 -8.49
C ILE A 75 -7.79 5.32 -7.95
N PRO A 76 -7.01 4.50 -8.67
CA PRO A 76 -5.62 4.23 -8.30
C PRO A 76 -4.71 5.41 -8.67
N ALA A 77 -3.67 5.64 -7.88
CA ALA A 77 -2.65 6.65 -8.18
C ALA A 77 -1.63 6.20 -9.25
N GLY A 78 -1.56 4.89 -9.52
CA GLY A 78 -0.64 4.28 -10.48
C GLY A 78 0.73 3.89 -9.89
N PRO A 79 1.56 3.20 -10.70
CA PRO A 79 2.90 2.78 -10.30
C PRO A 79 3.90 3.95 -10.30
N MET A 80 4.99 3.78 -9.56
CA MET A 80 6.16 4.65 -9.68
C MET A 80 6.76 4.59 -11.09
N THR A 81 7.58 5.57 -11.45
CA THR A 81 8.44 5.49 -12.64
C THR A 81 9.46 4.36 -12.52
N SER A 82 9.95 3.85 -13.65
CA SER A 82 11.02 2.85 -13.65
C SER A 82 12.31 3.39 -13.03
N GLY A 83 13.05 2.52 -12.35
CA GLY A 83 14.33 2.84 -11.72
C GLY A 83 15.13 1.57 -11.43
N LEU A 84 15.62 1.40 -10.21
CA LEU A 84 16.37 0.20 -9.81
C LEU A 84 15.53 -1.06 -10.06
N PRO A 85 16.01 -2.01 -10.89
CA PRO A 85 15.30 -3.26 -11.13
C PRO A 85 15.15 -4.08 -9.84
N ASN A 86 14.01 -4.76 -9.69
CA ASN A 86 13.74 -5.56 -8.50
C ASN A 86 14.76 -6.70 -8.31
N ASP A 87 15.30 -7.24 -9.40
CA ASP A 87 16.33 -8.28 -9.35
C ASP A 87 17.62 -7.77 -8.71
N GLU A 88 18.02 -6.53 -9.01
CA GLU A 88 19.22 -5.92 -8.42
C GLU A 88 18.99 -5.60 -6.94
N LYS A 89 17.79 -5.14 -6.59
CA LYS A 89 17.37 -4.96 -5.19
C LYS A 89 17.47 -6.28 -4.42
N ASN A 90 16.91 -7.35 -4.96
CA ASN A 90 16.92 -8.67 -4.35
C ASN A 90 18.34 -9.23 -4.22
N ARG A 91 19.20 -9.02 -5.23
CA ARG A 91 20.62 -9.39 -5.19
C ARG A 91 21.34 -8.73 -4.02
N ILE A 92 21.17 -7.42 -3.84
CA ILE A 92 21.81 -6.69 -2.72
C ILE A 92 21.30 -7.17 -1.36
N ARG A 93 19.99 -7.44 -1.22
CA ARG A 93 19.43 -8.03 0.00
C ARG A 93 20.04 -9.40 0.34
N GLN A 94 20.22 -10.25 -0.67
CA GLN A 94 20.86 -11.56 -0.49
C GLN A 94 22.31 -11.41 -0.04
N LEU A 95 23.09 -10.55 -0.70
CA LEU A 95 24.47 -10.27 -0.31
C LEU A 95 24.57 -9.72 1.12
N TYR A 96 23.60 -8.90 1.55
CA TYR A 96 23.58 -8.35 2.91
C TYR A 96 23.30 -9.46 3.93
N ALA A 97 22.34 -10.35 3.64
CA ALA A 97 22.05 -11.51 4.48
C ALA A 97 23.25 -12.48 4.59
N GLU A 98 24.06 -12.58 3.53
CA GLU A 98 25.31 -13.34 3.51
C GLU A 98 26.49 -12.62 4.18
N GLY A 99 26.31 -11.38 4.63
CA GLY A 99 27.37 -10.54 5.23
C GLY A 99 28.42 -10.03 4.24
N LYS A 100 28.14 -10.09 2.92
CA LYS A 100 29.06 -9.68 1.85
C LYS A 100 28.99 -8.19 1.51
N VAL A 101 27.90 -7.52 1.90
CA VAL A 101 27.74 -6.05 1.78
C VAL A 101 27.32 -5.46 3.12
N GLY A 102 27.69 -4.21 3.36
CA GLY A 102 27.38 -3.48 4.58
C GLY A 102 26.00 -2.82 4.56
N ARG A 103 25.61 -2.27 5.71
CA ARG A 103 24.34 -1.54 5.88
C ARG A 103 24.21 -0.33 4.94
N ALA A 104 25.33 0.32 4.60
CA ALA A 104 25.33 1.48 3.71
C ALA A 104 24.88 1.11 2.28
N GLU A 105 25.42 0.01 1.74
CA GLU A 105 25.07 -0.49 0.41
C GLU A 105 23.63 -1.00 0.34
N LEU A 106 23.17 -1.69 1.41
CA LEU A 106 21.76 -2.06 1.54
C LEU A 106 20.86 -0.82 1.53
N LEU A 107 21.16 0.19 2.36
CA LEU A 107 20.36 1.40 2.46
C LEU A 107 20.31 2.17 1.14
N GLU A 108 21.43 2.24 0.41
CA GLU A 108 21.47 2.87 -0.90
C GLU A 108 20.55 2.16 -1.90
N SER A 109 20.59 0.83 -1.95
CA SER A 109 19.71 0.02 -2.80
C SER A 109 18.23 0.17 -2.43
N GLU A 110 17.89 0.11 -1.14
CA GLU A 110 16.51 0.31 -0.67
C GLU A 110 15.99 1.71 -1.00
N SER A 111 16.81 2.74 -0.78
CA SER A 111 16.44 4.12 -1.08
C SER A 111 16.22 4.33 -2.59
N LYS A 112 17.10 3.74 -3.40
CA LYS A 112 16.99 3.75 -4.86
C LYS A 112 15.81 2.93 -5.39
N SER A 113 15.12 2.14 -4.56
CA SER A 113 13.91 1.41 -4.97
C SER A 113 12.64 2.28 -5.00
N TYR A 114 12.71 3.49 -4.45
CA TYR A 114 11.61 4.46 -4.46
C TYR A 114 11.89 5.56 -5.49
N HIS A 115 11.43 5.33 -6.72
CA HIS A 115 11.78 6.15 -7.89
C HIS A 115 10.94 7.43 -8.06
N GLY A 116 9.88 7.57 -7.26
CA GLY A 116 8.93 8.69 -7.31
C GLY A 116 7.64 8.35 -6.57
N PRO A 117 6.60 9.20 -6.67
CA PRO A 117 5.26 8.88 -6.16
C PRO A 117 4.64 7.72 -6.95
N GLY A 118 4.03 6.76 -6.24
CA GLY A 118 3.31 5.63 -6.86
C GLY A 118 3.54 4.31 -6.11
N THR A 119 3.04 3.21 -6.67
CA THR A 119 3.25 1.85 -6.14
C THR A 119 4.49 1.16 -6.71
N CYS A 120 4.81 -0.01 -6.15
CA CYS A 120 5.85 -0.90 -6.68
C CYS A 120 5.67 -1.14 -8.18
N THR A 121 6.77 -1.13 -8.94
CA THR A 121 6.75 -1.15 -10.41
C THR A 121 6.73 -2.55 -11.03
N PHE A 122 6.71 -3.60 -10.21
CA PHE A 122 6.62 -4.98 -10.65
C PHE A 122 5.19 -5.49 -10.46
N TYR A 123 4.85 -6.62 -11.08
CA TYR A 123 3.56 -7.30 -10.87
C TYR A 123 3.51 -7.95 -9.48
N GLY A 124 3.39 -7.10 -8.46
CA GLY A 124 3.11 -7.47 -7.08
C GLY A 124 1.60 -7.39 -6.81
N THR A 125 1.24 -7.22 -5.54
CA THR A 125 -0.18 -7.19 -5.13
C THR A 125 -0.90 -5.89 -5.46
N ALA A 126 -0.17 -4.76 -5.45
CA ALA A 126 -0.67 -3.42 -5.71
C ALA A 126 -0.93 -3.21 -7.21
#